data_AF-A0A7Y5LQE2-F1
#
_entry.id   AF-A0A7Y5LQE2-F1
#
_cell.length_a   1.000
_cell.length_b   1.000
_cell.length_c   1.000
_cell.angle_alpha   90.00
_cell.angle_beta   90.00
_cell.angle_gamma   90.00
#
_symmetry.space_group_name_H-M   'P 1'
#
loop_
_entity.id
_entity.type
_entity.pdbx_description
1 polymer ?
#
loop_
_entity_poly.entity_id
_entity_poly.type
_entity_poly.pdbx_seq_one_letter_code
_entity_poly.pdbx_strand_id
1 'polypeptide(L)'
;MDKQIESGDTQNATSEAQSAIAAVLPAANSLAPSEVMDTFPLPIRTLVDESHELAARIGAFYQADPNSGRPGFESVAFRVPADTPQRMTNLVTAAREMVLICILGNATTQRGLRAEFEQAEKTLRTIKRTLAFYYDDGITTQEDEQLEALASEHVDETSSLANLSAALYDYGRMAQRDNEALAIIETWDKQLPELALQLSATLAGPAPEVDKKDIDLRNRILTLLSRESRKIRRAAEFLYADNFNDLYRRYFTSSYARNRRLERMRRAAQ
;
A
#
# COMPACT_ATOMS: atom_id res chain seq x y z
N MET A 1 -22.83 15.43 -22.39
CA MET A 1 -21.77 16.34 -22.89
C MET A 1 -20.64 16.25 -21.86
N ASP A 2 -20.13 15.03 -21.64
CA ASP A 2 -19.46 14.66 -20.38
C ASP A 2 -18.33 13.65 -20.64
N LYS A 3 -17.24 14.11 -21.24
CA LYS A 3 -15.97 13.34 -21.34
C LYS A 3 -14.71 14.20 -21.09
N GLN A 4 -14.86 15.43 -20.60
CA GLN A 4 -13.74 16.37 -20.44
C GLN A 4 -13.26 16.57 -18.99
N ILE A 5 -13.88 15.90 -18.01
CA ILE A 5 -13.49 16.08 -16.59
C ILE A 5 -12.44 15.04 -16.15
N GLU A 6 -12.47 13.80 -16.66
CA GLU A 6 -11.52 12.75 -16.23
C GLU A 6 -10.08 12.89 -16.78
N SER A 7 -9.89 13.64 -17.88
CA SER A 7 -8.56 13.79 -18.49
C SER A 7 -7.66 14.78 -17.73
N GLY A 8 -8.24 15.69 -16.94
CA GLY A 8 -7.47 16.70 -16.19
C GLY A 8 -6.80 16.10 -14.95
N ASP A 9 -7.52 15.28 -14.20
CA ASP A 9 -7.02 14.69 -12.94
C ASP A 9 -5.92 13.65 -13.20
N THR A 10 -6.05 12.86 -14.25
CA THR A 10 -5.04 11.87 -14.64
C THR A 10 -3.75 12.51 -15.17
N GLN A 11 -3.85 13.63 -15.88
CA GLN A 11 -2.68 14.39 -16.34
C GLN A 11 -1.93 15.05 -15.18
N ASN A 12 -2.65 15.62 -14.21
CA ASN A 12 -2.04 16.19 -13.01
C ASN A 12 -1.34 15.12 -12.16
N ALA A 13 -1.99 13.98 -11.92
CA ALA A 13 -1.38 12.87 -11.16
C ALA A 13 -0.12 12.32 -11.84
N THR A 14 -0.12 12.23 -13.18
CA THR A 14 1.06 11.78 -13.94
C THR A 14 2.21 12.80 -13.85
N SER A 15 1.90 14.09 -13.91
CA SER A 15 2.89 15.17 -13.77
C SER A 15 3.52 15.19 -12.37
N GLU A 16 2.70 15.04 -11.33
CA GLU A 16 3.18 14.94 -9.93
C GLU A 16 4.08 13.72 -9.73
N ALA A 17 3.70 12.57 -10.28
CA ALA A 17 4.49 11.35 -10.19
C ALA A 17 5.85 11.48 -10.90
N GLN A 18 5.87 12.07 -12.10
CA GLN A 18 7.11 12.36 -12.84
C GLN A 18 8.02 13.33 -12.08
N SER A 19 7.45 14.38 -11.49
CA SER A 19 8.17 15.34 -10.66
C SER A 19 8.75 14.66 -9.41
N ALA A 20 7.99 13.79 -8.75
CA ALA A 20 8.47 13.03 -7.60
C ALA A 20 9.62 12.07 -7.97
N ILE A 21 9.52 11.35 -9.09
CA ILE A 21 10.61 10.49 -9.59
C ILE A 21 11.85 11.34 -9.85
N ALA A 22 11.71 12.47 -10.55
CA ALA A 22 12.83 13.36 -10.85
C ALA A 22 13.50 13.90 -9.57
N ALA A 23 12.71 14.21 -8.53
CA ALA A 23 13.22 14.70 -7.25
C ALA A 23 14.05 13.65 -6.49
N VAL A 24 13.71 12.35 -6.60
CA VAL A 24 14.42 11.27 -5.88
C VAL A 24 15.52 10.61 -6.70
N LEU A 25 15.52 10.80 -8.02
CA LEU A 25 16.43 10.14 -8.95
C LEU A 25 17.92 10.34 -8.63
N PRO A 26 18.42 11.54 -8.24
CA PRO A 26 19.83 11.71 -7.88
C PRO A 26 20.24 10.83 -6.70
N ALA A 27 19.39 10.73 -5.67
CA ALA A 27 19.64 9.88 -4.50
C ALA A 27 19.51 8.39 -4.85
N ALA A 28 18.59 8.02 -5.73
CA ALA A 28 18.45 6.63 -6.19
C ALA A 28 19.68 6.19 -6.98
N ASN A 29 20.23 7.06 -7.83
CA ASN A 29 21.40 6.78 -8.65
C ASN A 29 22.71 6.76 -7.87
N SER A 30 22.78 7.46 -6.72
CA SER A 30 23.98 7.45 -5.86
C SER A 30 24.14 6.14 -5.06
N LEU A 31 23.11 5.30 -4.96
CA LEU A 31 23.22 3.99 -4.34
C LEU A 31 24.16 3.08 -5.15
N ALA A 32 25.13 2.48 -4.46
CA ALA A 32 25.93 1.41 -5.04
C ALA A 32 25.04 0.17 -5.32
N PRO A 33 25.34 -0.66 -6.34
CA PRO A 33 24.56 -1.88 -6.59
C PRO A 33 24.46 -2.82 -5.37
N SER A 34 25.53 -2.92 -4.58
CA SER A 34 25.56 -3.73 -3.35
C SER A 34 24.67 -3.20 -2.22
N GLU A 35 24.21 -1.96 -2.33
CA GLU A 35 23.35 -1.31 -1.35
C GLU A 35 21.86 -1.49 -1.64
N VAL A 36 21.52 -1.88 -2.86
CA VAL A 36 20.15 -2.05 -3.33
C VAL A 36 19.61 -3.37 -2.81
N MET A 37 18.43 -3.33 -2.20
CA MET A 37 17.75 -4.51 -1.72
C MET A 37 16.89 -5.09 -2.84
N ASP A 38 17.03 -6.39 -3.07
CA ASP A 38 16.15 -7.15 -3.97
C ASP A 38 14.98 -7.80 -3.23
N THR A 39 15.07 -7.89 -1.89
CA THR A 39 14.02 -8.39 -1.00
C THR A 39 13.74 -7.39 0.10
N PHE A 40 12.46 -7.15 0.38
CA PHE A 40 12.03 -6.18 1.40
C PHE A 40 11.42 -6.91 2.61
N PRO A 41 11.58 -6.37 3.83
CA PRO A 41 11.08 -7.00 5.05
C PRO A 41 9.55 -6.97 5.17
N LEU A 42 8.89 -6.15 4.37
CA LEU A 42 7.44 -6.05 4.25
C LEU A 42 7.06 -6.27 2.78
N PRO A 43 5.87 -6.79 2.50
CA PRO A 43 5.25 -6.66 1.18
C PRO A 43 5.41 -5.24 0.63
N ILE A 44 5.71 -5.10 -0.66
CA ILE A 44 6.02 -3.80 -1.27
C ILE A 44 4.88 -2.81 -1.03
N ARG A 45 3.63 -3.25 -1.21
CA ARG A 45 2.45 -2.41 -0.99
C ARG A 45 2.36 -1.93 0.46
N THR A 46 2.52 -2.84 1.42
CA THR A 46 2.54 -2.51 2.85
C THR A 46 3.66 -1.54 3.19
N LEU A 47 4.86 -1.73 2.64
CA LEU A 47 5.98 -0.80 2.84
C LEU A 47 5.60 0.60 2.37
N VAL A 48 5.03 0.73 1.17
CA VAL A 48 4.63 2.00 0.59
C VAL A 48 3.52 2.68 1.39
N ASP A 49 2.46 1.94 1.75
CA ASP A 49 1.32 2.50 2.48
C ASP A 49 1.67 2.88 3.92
N GLU A 50 2.43 2.05 4.64
CA GLU A 50 2.91 2.44 5.98
C GLU A 50 3.89 3.62 5.90
N SER A 51 4.69 3.73 4.84
CA SER A 51 5.59 4.87 4.68
C SER A 51 4.85 6.16 4.34
N HIS A 52 3.73 6.07 3.60
CA HIS A 52 2.81 7.19 3.37
C HIS A 52 2.21 7.70 4.68
N GLU A 53 1.73 6.79 5.54
CA GLU A 53 1.25 7.16 6.86
C GLU A 53 2.36 7.80 7.71
N LEU A 54 3.57 7.23 7.71
CA LEU A 54 4.72 7.81 8.41
C LEU A 54 5.04 9.23 7.93
N ALA A 55 4.99 9.51 6.62
CA ALA A 55 5.20 10.85 6.08
C ALA A 55 4.24 11.88 6.71
N ALA A 56 2.95 11.53 6.77
CA ALA A 56 1.92 12.35 7.40
C ALA A 56 2.15 12.50 8.92
N ARG A 57 2.55 11.43 9.61
CA ARG A 57 2.84 11.47 11.05
C ARG A 57 4.04 12.36 11.36
N ILE A 58 5.14 12.29 10.61
CA ILE A 58 6.29 13.17 10.90
C ILE A 58 5.88 14.63 10.75
N GLY A 59 5.11 14.97 9.70
CA GLY A 59 4.58 16.32 9.53
C GLY A 59 3.77 16.80 10.73
N ALA A 60 2.87 15.95 11.25
CA ALA A 60 2.03 16.28 12.41
C ALA A 60 2.78 16.31 13.77
N PHE A 61 3.90 15.59 13.88
CA PHE A 61 4.65 15.43 15.13
C PHE A 61 6.03 16.12 15.09
N TYR A 62 6.29 16.96 14.08
CA TYR A 62 7.63 17.55 13.91
C TYR A 62 7.97 18.53 15.04
N GLN A 63 7.03 19.42 15.38
CA GLN A 63 7.18 20.36 16.50
C GLN A 63 6.75 19.72 17.81
N ALA A 64 7.35 20.16 18.91
CA ALA A 64 6.88 19.78 20.24
C ALA A 64 5.43 20.23 20.46
N ASP A 65 4.67 19.43 21.19
CA ASP A 65 3.31 19.79 21.59
C ASP A 65 3.36 20.42 22.99
N PRO A 66 3.15 21.74 23.11
CA PRO A 66 3.28 22.45 24.38
C PRO A 66 2.22 22.03 25.40
N ASN A 67 1.09 21.49 24.96
CA ASN A 67 0.00 21.10 25.86
C ASN A 67 0.20 19.71 26.46
N SER A 68 0.81 18.79 25.70
CA SER A 68 1.08 17.43 26.18
C SER A 68 2.50 17.25 26.75
N GLY A 69 3.37 18.26 26.60
CA GLY A 69 4.78 18.16 26.97
C GLY A 69 5.56 17.16 26.10
N ARG A 70 4.97 16.72 24.98
CA ARG A 70 5.56 15.71 24.11
C ARG A 70 6.67 16.33 23.25
N PRO A 71 7.87 15.71 23.19
CA PRO A 71 8.92 16.20 22.32
C PRO A 71 8.55 16.01 20.84
N GLY A 72 8.94 16.97 20.01
CA GLY A 72 8.83 16.88 18.54
C GLY A 72 10.08 16.28 17.91
N PHE A 73 9.98 15.86 16.65
CA PHE A 73 11.14 15.46 15.84
C PHE A 73 12.19 16.57 15.66
N GLU A 74 11.84 17.84 15.90
CA GLU A 74 12.80 18.96 15.92
C GLU A 74 13.96 18.73 16.90
N SER A 75 13.70 18.04 18.02
CA SER A 75 14.73 17.69 19.01
C SER A 75 15.77 16.67 18.50
N VAL A 76 15.45 15.97 17.40
CA VAL A 76 16.33 15.02 16.71
C VAL A 76 16.57 15.45 15.25
N ALA A 77 16.53 16.75 14.96
CA ALA A 77 16.69 17.30 13.61
C ALA A 77 17.99 16.88 12.92
N PHE A 78 19.06 16.62 13.69
CA PHE A 78 20.33 16.09 13.16
C PHE A 78 20.18 14.69 12.52
N ARG A 79 19.18 13.91 12.95
CA ARG A 79 18.78 12.66 12.31
C ARG A 79 17.61 12.88 11.37
N VAL A 80 16.56 13.59 11.76
CA VAL A 80 15.33 13.76 10.97
C VAL A 80 15.16 15.24 10.66
N PRO A 81 15.77 15.77 9.57
CA PRO A 81 15.68 17.20 9.27
C PRO A 81 14.26 17.61 8.87
N ALA A 82 14.00 18.92 8.87
CA ALA A 82 12.68 19.49 8.60
C ALA A 82 12.11 19.17 7.22
N ASP A 83 12.96 18.85 6.24
CA ASP A 83 12.54 18.44 4.90
C ASP A 83 12.16 16.95 4.81
N THR A 84 12.33 16.16 5.88
CA THR A 84 12.05 14.72 5.89
C THR A 84 10.61 14.39 5.47
N PRO A 85 9.55 15.09 5.94
CA PRO A 85 8.19 14.80 5.50
C PRO A 85 8.03 14.91 3.99
N GLN A 86 8.52 16.01 3.38
CA GLN A 86 8.44 16.21 1.93
C GLN A 86 9.26 15.16 1.17
N ARG A 87 10.48 14.86 1.64
CA ARG A 87 11.33 13.83 1.05
C ARG A 87 10.65 12.46 1.09
N MET A 88 10.01 12.12 2.20
CA MET A 88 9.26 10.88 2.36
C MET A 88 8.06 10.84 1.41
N THR A 89 7.30 11.93 1.30
CA THR A 89 6.20 12.04 0.34
C THR A 89 6.68 11.81 -1.09
N ASN A 90 7.78 12.45 -1.50
CA ASN A 90 8.36 12.25 -2.83
C ASN A 90 8.79 10.78 -3.06
N LEU A 91 9.43 10.15 -2.07
CA LEU A 91 9.81 8.74 -2.15
C LEU A 91 8.60 7.81 -2.26
N VAL A 92 7.54 8.06 -1.50
CA VAL A 92 6.29 7.29 -1.56
C VAL A 92 5.63 7.43 -2.93
N THR A 93 5.47 8.65 -3.42
CA THR A 93 4.86 8.92 -4.73
C THR A 93 5.68 8.27 -5.85
N ALA A 94 6.99 8.44 -5.84
CA ALA A 94 7.89 7.81 -6.81
C ALA A 94 7.85 6.27 -6.71
N ALA A 95 7.80 5.71 -5.51
CA ALA A 95 7.68 4.27 -5.31
C ALA A 95 6.37 3.71 -5.85
N ARG A 96 5.24 4.39 -5.60
CA ARG A 96 3.93 4.01 -6.14
C ARG A 96 3.95 3.97 -7.66
N GLU A 97 4.45 5.02 -8.28
CA GLU A 97 4.50 5.10 -9.74
C GLU A 97 5.45 4.05 -10.33
N MET A 98 6.64 3.85 -9.75
CA MET A 98 7.58 2.82 -10.25
C MET A 98 7.06 1.40 -10.06
N VAL A 99 6.32 1.13 -8.98
CA VAL A 99 5.63 -0.15 -8.79
C VAL A 99 4.56 -0.33 -9.87
N LEU A 100 3.76 0.70 -10.12
CA LEU A 100 2.73 0.67 -11.18
C LEU A 100 3.35 0.45 -12.56
N ILE A 101 4.44 1.15 -12.89
CA ILE A 101 5.21 0.96 -14.13
C ILE A 101 5.67 -0.49 -14.25
N CYS A 102 6.18 -1.09 -13.18
CA CYS A 102 6.61 -2.49 -13.19
C CYS A 102 5.44 -3.50 -13.27
N ILE A 103 4.23 -3.12 -12.88
CA ILE A 103 3.04 -3.99 -12.97
C ILE A 103 2.43 -3.92 -14.37
N LEU A 104 2.31 -2.71 -14.92
CA LEU A 104 1.64 -2.45 -16.20
C LEU A 104 2.60 -2.49 -17.40
N GLY A 105 3.91 -2.54 -17.16
CA GLY A 105 4.95 -2.55 -18.19
C GLY A 105 5.06 -1.23 -18.95
N ASN A 106 5.23 -1.29 -20.27
CA ASN A 106 5.51 -0.10 -21.08
C ASN A 106 4.38 0.97 -21.07
N ALA A 107 4.73 2.19 -21.46
CA ALA A 107 3.83 3.35 -21.43
C ALA A 107 2.55 3.20 -22.30
N THR A 108 2.56 2.32 -23.30
CA THR A 108 1.39 2.04 -24.15
C THR A 108 0.41 1.14 -23.42
N THR A 109 0.91 0.08 -22.78
CA THR A 109 0.10 -0.81 -21.93
C THR A 109 -0.43 -0.07 -20.70
N GLN A 110 0.38 0.80 -20.09
CA GLN A 110 -0.07 1.66 -18.99
C GLN A 110 -1.27 2.52 -19.37
N ARG A 111 -1.25 3.17 -20.54
CA ARG A 111 -2.33 4.07 -20.97
C ARG A 111 -3.66 3.33 -21.21
N GLY A 112 -3.61 2.05 -21.52
CA GLY A 112 -4.79 1.22 -21.79
C GLY A 112 -5.28 0.37 -20.62
N LEU A 113 -4.50 0.22 -19.54
CA LEU A 113 -4.84 -0.62 -18.40
C LEU A 113 -4.83 0.10 -17.05
N ARG A 114 -4.36 1.36 -16.96
CA ARG A 114 -4.27 2.08 -15.68
C ARG A 114 -5.64 2.29 -15.05
N ALA A 115 -6.64 2.68 -15.83
CA ALA A 115 -7.99 2.89 -15.32
C ALA A 115 -8.63 1.58 -14.83
N GLU A 116 -8.45 0.51 -15.60
CA GLU A 116 -8.90 -0.85 -15.28
C GLU A 116 -8.22 -1.38 -14.02
N PHE A 117 -6.91 -1.14 -13.88
CA PHE A 117 -6.12 -1.52 -12.70
C PHE A 117 -6.60 -0.76 -11.45
N GLU A 118 -6.78 0.56 -11.54
CA GLU A 118 -7.26 1.38 -10.42
C GLU A 118 -8.68 0.97 -10.01
N GLN A 119 -9.55 0.72 -10.98
CA GLN A 119 -10.90 0.22 -10.73
C GLN A 119 -10.87 -1.19 -10.12
N ALA A 120 -9.97 -2.06 -10.58
CA ALA A 120 -9.76 -3.39 -10.02
C ALA A 120 -9.30 -3.35 -8.56
N GLU A 121 -8.29 -2.54 -8.22
CA GLU A 121 -7.84 -2.35 -6.84
C GLU A 121 -8.98 -1.83 -5.94
N LYS A 122 -9.75 -0.87 -6.44
CA LYS A 122 -10.89 -0.29 -5.71
C LYS A 122 -12.00 -1.32 -5.48
N THR A 123 -12.36 -2.07 -6.52
CA THR A 123 -13.38 -3.13 -6.48
C THR A 123 -12.96 -4.22 -5.49
N LEU A 124 -11.74 -4.75 -5.62
CA LEU A 124 -11.21 -5.78 -4.73
C LEU A 124 -11.20 -5.31 -3.27
N ARG A 125 -10.69 -4.10 -2.99
CA ARG A 125 -10.68 -3.53 -1.64
C ARG A 125 -12.08 -3.42 -1.05
N THR A 126 -13.05 -2.99 -1.84
CA THR A 126 -14.45 -2.84 -1.41
C THR A 126 -15.04 -4.20 -1.06
N ILE A 127 -14.88 -5.20 -1.95
CA ILE A 127 -15.35 -6.57 -1.73
C ILE A 127 -14.72 -7.15 -0.46
N LYS A 128 -13.39 -7.10 -0.31
CA LYS A 128 -12.69 -7.62 0.87
C LYS A 128 -13.19 -7.00 2.16
N ARG A 129 -13.38 -5.68 2.18
CA ARG A 129 -13.88 -4.96 3.35
C ARG A 129 -15.31 -5.37 3.69
N THR A 130 -16.18 -5.50 2.69
CA THR A 130 -17.58 -5.89 2.90
C THR A 130 -17.67 -7.32 3.42
N LEU A 131 -16.93 -8.27 2.82
CA LEU A 131 -16.89 -9.66 3.28
C LEU A 131 -16.34 -9.76 4.71
N ALA A 132 -15.24 -9.07 5.01
CA ALA A 132 -14.68 -9.06 6.36
C ALA A 132 -15.66 -8.48 7.39
N PHE A 133 -16.38 -7.41 7.05
CA PHE A 133 -17.41 -6.86 7.93
C PHE A 133 -18.61 -7.79 8.11
N TYR A 134 -19.04 -8.46 7.04
CA TYR A 134 -20.20 -9.33 7.06
C TYR A 134 -19.95 -10.62 7.86
N TYR A 135 -18.77 -11.21 7.74
CA TYR A 135 -18.41 -12.45 8.44
C TYR A 135 -17.91 -12.25 9.86
N ASP A 136 -17.32 -11.10 10.19
CA ASP A 136 -16.88 -10.78 11.56
C ASP A 136 -18.08 -10.43 12.47
N ASP A 137 -18.97 -11.40 12.70
CA ASP A 137 -20.14 -11.32 13.58
C ASP A 137 -19.83 -11.76 15.04
N GLY A 138 -18.57 -12.12 15.29
CA GLY A 138 -18.07 -12.60 16.59
C GLY A 138 -18.18 -14.11 16.79
N ILE A 139 -18.70 -14.86 15.81
CA ILE A 139 -18.76 -16.32 15.81
C ILE A 139 -17.87 -16.83 14.67
N THR A 140 -16.91 -17.70 14.98
CA THR A 140 -16.10 -18.32 13.92
C THR A 140 -16.92 -19.36 13.16
N THR A 141 -17.17 -19.08 11.89
CA THR A 141 -17.88 -19.93 10.94
C THR A 141 -16.94 -20.51 9.88
N GLN A 142 -17.46 -21.39 9.02
CA GLN A 142 -16.68 -21.92 7.90
C GLN A 142 -16.34 -20.81 6.89
N GLU A 143 -17.21 -19.82 6.77
CA GLU A 143 -17.03 -18.66 5.90
C GLU A 143 -15.88 -17.77 6.37
N ASP A 144 -15.68 -17.61 7.68
CA ASP A 144 -14.50 -16.94 8.24
C ASP A 144 -13.22 -17.66 7.88
N GLU A 145 -13.20 -18.98 8.02
CA GLU A 145 -12.03 -19.80 7.66
C GLU A 145 -11.72 -19.70 6.16
N GLN A 146 -12.74 -19.71 5.30
CA GLN A 146 -12.59 -19.51 3.86
C GLN A 146 -12.05 -18.11 3.53
N LEU A 147 -12.56 -17.07 4.20
CA LEU A 147 -12.08 -15.71 4.01
C LEU A 147 -10.63 -15.56 4.48
N GLU A 148 -10.25 -16.16 5.62
CA GLU A 148 -8.87 -16.16 6.11
C GLU A 148 -7.93 -16.94 5.16
N ALA A 149 -8.40 -18.05 4.59
CA ALA A 149 -7.65 -18.81 3.59
C ALA A 149 -7.38 -17.97 2.34
N LEU A 150 -8.42 -17.31 1.79
CA LEU A 150 -8.25 -16.39 0.66
C LEU A 150 -7.32 -15.21 0.99
N ALA A 151 -7.43 -14.64 2.19
CA ALA A 151 -6.54 -13.57 2.62
C ALA A 151 -5.08 -14.04 2.74
N SER A 152 -4.85 -15.30 3.12
CA SER A 152 -3.52 -15.91 3.21
C SER A 152 -2.94 -16.28 1.84
N GLU A 153 -3.78 -16.66 0.88
CA GLU A 153 -3.37 -16.98 -0.49
C GLU A 153 -3.01 -15.72 -1.28
N HIS A 154 -3.76 -14.63 -1.06
CA HIS A 154 -3.67 -13.38 -1.83
C HIS A 154 -2.91 -12.25 -1.09
N VAL A 155 -1.92 -12.57 -0.26
CA VAL A 155 -1.17 -11.57 0.55
C VAL A 155 -0.53 -10.46 -0.31
N ASP A 156 -0.09 -10.81 -1.53
CA ASP A 156 0.54 -9.91 -2.48
C ASP A 156 -0.33 -9.69 -3.74
N GLU A 157 -1.66 -9.68 -3.58
CA GLU A 157 -2.64 -9.56 -4.66
C GLU A 157 -2.40 -8.41 -5.65
N THR A 158 -1.84 -7.28 -5.22
CA THR A 158 -1.56 -6.15 -6.11
C THR A 158 -0.13 -6.09 -6.64
N SER A 159 0.67 -7.14 -6.44
CA SER A 159 2.07 -7.19 -6.90
C SER A 159 2.23 -7.45 -8.39
N SER A 160 1.19 -7.97 -9.07
CA SER A 160 1.15 -8.19 -10.51
C SER A 160 -0.30 -8.20 -11.03
N LEU A 161 -0.47 -8.04 -12.34
CA LEU A 161 -1.78 -8.17 -12.99
C LEU A 161 -2.40 -9.55 -12.80
N ALA A 162 -1.58 -10.61 -12.88
CA ALA A 162 -2.02 -11.98 -12.69
C ALA A 162 -2.53 -12.22 -11.26
N ASN A 163 -1.81 -11.73 -10.25
CA ASN A 163 -2.23 -11.85 -8.86
C ASN A 163 -3.52 -11.06 -8.59
N LEU A 164 -3.66 -9.85 -9.18
CA LEU A 164 -4.85 -9.03 -9.01
C LEU A 164 -6.06 -9.67 -9.70
N SER A 165 -5.85 -10.21 -10.90
CA SER A 165 -6.86 -10.96 -11.64
C SER A 165 -7.34 -12.19 -10.87
N ALA A 166 -6.42 -12.97 -10.29
CA ALA A 166 -6.76 -14.14 -9.48
C ALA A 166 -7.53 -13.76 -8.21
N ALA A 167 -7.05 -12.76 -7.46
CA ALA A 167 -7.74 -12.28 -6.27
C ALA A 167 -9.15 -11.74 -6.61
N LEU A 168 -9.29 -10.95 -7.68
CA LEU A 168 -10.60 -10.48 -8.14
C LEU A 168 -11.55 -11.63 -8.48
N TYR A 169 -11.03 -12.69 -9.10
CA TYR A 169 -11.82 -13.88 -9.40
C TYR A 169 -12.32 -14.52 -8.11
N ASP A 170 -11.41 -14.87 -7.19
CA ASP A 170 -11.76 -15.63 -5.99
C ASP A 170 -12.68 -14.85 -5.05
N TYR A 171 -12.32 -13.60 -4.72
CA TYR A 171 -13.16 -12.74 -3.90
C TYR A 171 -14.48 -12.37 -4.60
N GLY A 172 -14.46 -12.19 -5.93
CA GLY A 172 -15.66 -11.95 -6.73
C GLY A 172 -16.61 -13.14 -6.69
N ARG A 173 -16.10 -14.37 -6.78
CA ARG A 173 -16.89 -15.61 -6.68
C ARG A 173 -17.49 -15.80 -5.29
N MET A 174 -16.72 -15.51 -4.23
CA MET A 174 -17.23 -15.55 -2.86
C MET A 174 -18.35 -14.51 -2.68
N ALA A 175 -18.11 -13.25 -3.05
CA ALA A 175 -19.13 -12.21 -2.94
C ALA A 175 -20.37 -12.46 -3.83
N GLN A 176 -20.19 -13.13 -4.97
CA GLN A 176 -21.31 -13.53 -5.84
C GLN A 176 -22.19 -14.59 -5.18
N ARG A 177 -21.59 -15.58 -4.50
CA ARG A 177 -22.32 -16.62 -3.75
C ARG A 177 -23.23 -15.99 -2.69
N ASP A 178 -22.71 -14.98 -1.99
CA ASP A 178 -23.37 -14.38 -0.83
C ASP A 178 -24.06 -13.04 -1.15
N ASN A 179 -24.23 -12.72 -2.44
CA ASN A 179 -24.63 -11.39 -2.90
C ASN A 179 -26.00 -10.94 -2.34
N GLU A 180 -26.95 -11.86 -2.20
CA GLU A 180 -28.25 -11.58 -1.59
C GLU A 180 -28.14 -11.27 -0.10
N ALA A 181 -27.26 -11.96 0.62
CA ALA A 181 -27.05 -11.77 2.04
C ALA A 181 -26.30 -10.45 2.32
N LEU A 182 -25.32 -10.13 1.48
CA LEU A 182 -24.59 -8.86 1.52
C LEU A 182 -25.49 -7.64 1.24
N ALA A 183 -26.64 -7.84 0.58
CA ALA A 183 -27.58 -6.77 0.27
C ALA A 183 -28.23 -6.11 1.50
N ILE A 184 -28.08 -6.69 2.69
CA ILE A 184 -28.49 -6.06 3.95
C ILE A 184 -27.63 -4.83 4.27
N ILE A 185 -26.39 -4.79 3.74
CA ILE A 185 -25.48 -3.66 3.91
C ILE A 185 -25.89 -2.56 2.93
N GLU A 186 -26.38 -1.42 3.44
CA GLU A 186 -26.93 -0.33 2.63
C GLU A 186 -25.96 0.20 1.57
N THR A 187 -24.64 0.16 1.85
CA THR A 187 -23.60 0.62 0.93
C THR A 187 -23.14 -0.43 -0.08
N TRP A 188 -23.70 -1.64 -0.07
CA TRP A 188 -23.31 -2.71 -0.97
C TRP A 188 -23.96 -2.54 -2.35
N ASP A 189 -23.11 -2.46 -3.38
CA ASP A 189 -23.55 -2.51 -4.76
C ASP A 189 -23.63 -3.97 -5.23
N LYS A 190 -24.84 -4.44 -5.55
CA LYS A 190 -25.08 -5.81 -6.03
C LYS A 190 -24.37 -6.15 -7.34
N GLN A 191 -23.89 -5.16 -8.08
CA GLN A 191 -23.13 -5.33 -9.32
C GLN A 191 -21.62 -5.52 -9.08
N LEU A 192 -21.11 -5.24 -7.88
CA LEU A 192 -19.67 -5.36 -7.56
C LEU A 192 -19.08 -6.75 -7.87
N PRO A 193 -19.73 -7.88 -7.51
CA PRO A 193 -19.18 -9.20 -7.81
C PRO A 193 -19.04 -9.45 -9.31
N GLU A 194 -20.03 -9.04 -10.11
CA GLU A 194 -19.97 -9.19 -11.56
C GLU A 194 -18.87 -8.32 -12.16
N LEU A 195 -18.76 -7.06 -11.71
CA LEU A 195 -17.68 -6.16 -12.10
C LEU A 195 -16.30 -6.75 -11.76
N ALA A 196 -16.14 -7.38 -10.60
CA ALA A 196 -14.89 -8.03 -10.22
C ALA A 196 -14.50 -9.16 -11.17
N LEU A 197 -15.47 -10.00 -11.57
CA LEU A 197 -15.23 -11.09 -12.53
C LEU A 197 -14.90 -10.55 -13.92
N GLN A 198 -15.55 -9.47 -14.35
CA GLN A 198 -15.24 -8.79 -15.61
C GLN A 198 -13.82 -8.23 -15.61
N LEU A 199 -13.45 -7.50 -14.54
CA LEU A 199 -12.10 -6.94 -14.39
C LEU A 199 -11.05 -8.04 -14.29
N SER A 200 -11.34 -9.15 -13.60
CA SER A 200 -10.46 -10.31 -13.56
C SER A 200 -10.16 -10.83 -14.97
N ALA A 201 -11.19 -11.02 -15.81
CA ALA A 201 -11.02 -11.45 -17.19
C ALA A 201 -10.22 -10.44 -18.03
N THR A 202 -10.46 -9.14 -17.85
CA THR A 202 -9.69 -8.09 -18.54
C THR A 202 -8.20 -8.11 -18.15
N LEU A 203 -7.90 -8.36 -16.88
CA LEU A 203 -6.53 -8.35 -16.35
C LEU A 203 -5.79 -9.69 -16.50
N ALA A 204 -6.49 -10.79 -16.86
CA ALA A 204 -5.91 -12.12 -17.07
C ALA A 204 -4.99 -12.25 -18.30
N GLY A 205 -4.70 -11.13 -18.98
CA GLY A 205 -3.81 -11.07 -20.13
C GLY A 205 -2.35 -11.45 -19.81
N PRO A 206 -1.49 -11.58 -20.85
CA PRO A 206 -0.08 -11.87 -20.65
C PRO A 206 0.58 -10.79 -19.79
N ALA A 207 1.51 -11.22 -18.92
CA ALA A 207 2.31 -10.31 -18.13
C ALA A 207 3.03 -9.31 -19.06
N PRO A 208 2.96 -8.01 -18.79
CA PRO A 208 3.56 -7.03 -19.66
C PRO A 208 5.08 -7.10 -19.54
N GLU A 209 5.77 -6.79 -20.63
CA GLU A 209 7.23 -6.72 -20.63
C GLU A 209 7.69 -5.45 -19.87
N VAL A 210 8.62 -5.63 -18.93
CA VAL A 210 9.16 -4.58 -18.07
C VAL A 210 10.65 -4.46 -18.34
N ASP A 211 11.16 -3.23 -18.54
CA ASP A 211 12.59 -3.00 -18.68
C ASP A 211 13.30 -3.30 -17.34
N LYS A 212 14.44 -4.01 -17.40
CA LYS A 212 15.29 -4.23 -16.24
C LYS A 212 15.69 -2.92 -15.57
N LYS A 213 15.85 -1.84 -16.33
CA LYS A 213 16.14 -0.51 -15.79
C LYS A 213 15.03 0.02 -14.88
N ASP A 214 13.76 -0.26 -15.21
CA ASP A 214 12.63 0.16 -14.39
C ASP A 214 12.57 -0.65 -13.10
N ILE A 215 12.87 -1.96 -13.17
CA ILE A 215 12.99 -2.84 -12.00
C ILE A 215 14.12 -2.34 -11.08
N ASP A 216 15.30 -2.03 -11.64
CA ASP A 216 16.44 -1.54 -10.88
C ASP A 216 16.14 -0.20 -10.21
N LEU A 217 15.51 0.73 -10.94
CA LEU A 217 15.10 2.03 -10.40
C LEU A 217 14.04 1.87 -9.29
N ARG A 218 13.05 1.00 -9.48
CA ARG A 218 12.07 0.64 -8.45
C ARG A 218 12.77 0.12 -7.19
N ASN A 219 13.69 -0.84 -7.31
CA ASN A 219 14.38 -1.41 -6.16
C ASN A 219 15.25 -0.37 -5.43
N ARG A 220 15.90 0.55 -6.15
CA ARG A 220 16.65 1.68 -5.58
C ARG A 220 15.74 2.62 -4.78
N ILE A 221 14.60 3.02 -5.34
CA ILE A 221 13.63 3.91 -4.66
C ILE A 221 13.04 3.22 -3.43
N LEU A 222 12.62 1.95 -3.55
CA LEU A 222 12.11 1.18 -2.41
C LEU A 222 13.18 0.99 -1.32
N THR A 223 14.45 0.87 -1.71
CA THR A 223 15.58 0.81 -0.78
C THR A 223 15.71 2.11 0.01
N LEU A 224 15.66 3.26 -0.67
CA LEU A 224 15.67 4.57 -0.02
C LEU A 224 14.47 4.74 0.92
N LEU A 225 13.27 4.39 0.46
CA LEU A 225 12.04 4.45 1.25
C LEU A 225 12.14 3.60 2.52
N SER A 226 12.62 2.36 2.39
CA SER A 226 12.84 1.46 3.54
C SER A 226 13.88 1.99 4.52
N ARG A 227 14.96 2.60 4.04
CA ARG A 227 16.00 3.21 4.89
C ARG A 227 15.44 4.42 5.64
N GLU A 228 14.72 5.30 4.95
CA GLU A 228 14.13 6.50 5.55
C GLU A 228 13.07 6.11 6.59
N SER A 229 12.16 5.19 6.26
CA SER A 229 11.19 4.63 7.21
C SER A 229 11.86 4.06 8.47
N ARG A 230 12.93 3.28 8.33
CA ARG A 230 13.67 2.74 9.50
C ARG A 230 14.28 3.84 10.37
N LYS A 231 14.87 4.84 9.73
CA LYS A 231 15.48 5.98 10.41
C LYS A 231 14.46 6.79 11.21
N ILE A 232 13.30 7.07 10.62
CA ILE A 232 12.18 7.75 11.31
C ILE A 232 11.69 6.92 12.49
N ARG A 233 11.45 5.62 12.31
CA ARG A 233 10.97 4.75 13.39
C ARG A 233 11.95 4.69 14.56
N ARG A 234 13.26 4.64 14.30
CA ARG A 234 14.29 4.69 15.35
C ARG A 234 14.30 6.03 16.09
N ALA A 235 14.12 7.13 15.37
CA ALA A 235 14.02 8.45 15.99
C ALA A 235 12.76 8.54 16.87
N ALA A 236 11.62 8.04 16.40
CA ALA A 236 10.38 7.97 17.16
C ALA A 236 10.51 7.09 18.42
N GLU A 237 11.18 5.94 18.29
CA GLU A 237 11.47 5.06 19.42
C GLU A 237 12.26 5.79 20.50
N PHE A 238 13.34 6.48 20.11
CA PHE A 238 14.13 7.29 21.05
C PHE A 238 13.31 8.39 21.74
N LEU A 239 12.42 9.08 21.02
CA LEU A 239 11.60 10.17 21.57
C LEU A 239 10.48 9.69 22.49
N TYR A 240 9.92 8.51 22.23
CA TYR A 240 8.63 8.11 22.78
C TYR A 240 8.66 6.78 23.57
N ALA A 241 9.79 6.09 23.67
CA ALA A 241 9.86 4.77 24.31
C ALA A 241 9.37 4.74 25.77
N ASP A 242 9.72 5.75 26.57
CA ASP A 242 9.45 5.72 28.01
C ASP A 242 8.07 6.31 28.35
N ASN A 243 7.91 7.62 28.17
CA ASN A 243 6.73 8.36 28.64
C ASN A 243 5.57 8.39 27.63
N PHE A 244 5.80 7.93 26.40
CA PHE A 244 4.83 8.01 25.30
C PHE A 244 4.75 6.69 24.51
N ASN A 245 4.98 5.55 25.18
CA ASN A 245 5.13 4.25 24.51
C ASN A 245 3.90 3.86 23.67
N ASP A 246 2.70 4.17 24.16
CA ASP A 246 1.46 3.92 23.43
C ASP A 246 1.40 4.71 22.11
N LEU A 247 1.98 5.91 22.08
CA LEU A 247 2.07 6.74 20.89
C LEU A 247 3.04 6.12 19.88
N TYR A 248 4.23 5.71 20.34
CA TYR A 248 5.18 4.97 19.52
C TYR A 248 4.53 3.73 18.90
N ARG A 249 3.92 2.88 19.74
CA ARG A 249 3.25 1.65 19.31
C ARG A 249 2.12 1.93 18.33
N ARG A 250 1.29 2.94 18.58
CA ARG A 250 0.12 3.23 17.75
C ARG A 250 0.48 3.82 16.39
N TYR A 251 1.46 4.71 16.33
CA TYR A 251 1.69 5.54 15.13
C TYR A 251 2.99 5.25 14.38
N PHE A 252 3.99 4.65 15.04
CA PHE A 252 5.33 4.49 14.47
C PHE A 252 5.78 3.03 14.33
N THR A 253 4.98 2.06 14.80
CA THR A 253 5.24 0.63 14.53
C THR A 253 4.45 0.13 13.33
N SER A 254 4.92 -0.95 12.70
CA SER A 254 4.24 -1.55 11.55
C SER A 254 3.02 -2.30 12.05
N SER A 255 1.84 -1.88 11.62
CA SER A 255 0.58 -2.58 11.92
C SER A 255 0.60 -3.98 11.31
N TYR A 256 1.16 -4.12 10.09
CA TYR A 256 1.33 -5.43 9.47
C TYR A 256 2.21 -6.36 10.31
N ALA A 257 3.39 -5.92 10.72
CA ALA A 257 4.30 -6.73 11.52
C ALA A 257 3.71 -7.09 12.90
N ARG A 258 2.91 -6.19 13.50
CA ARG A 258 2.17 -6.47 14.74
C ARG A 258 1.12 -7.56 14.53
N ASN A 259 0.27 -7.42 13.51
CA ASN A 259 -0.78 -8.38 13.21
C ASN A 259 -0.20 -9.76 12.88
N ARG A 260 0.87 -9.84 12.06
CA ARG A 260 1.57 -11.09 11.78
C ARG A 260 2.16 -11.76 13.01
N ARG A 261 2.64 -11.00 14.00
CA ARG A 261 3.11 -11.56 15.27
C ARG A 261 1.94 -12.13 16.08
N LEU A 262 0.83 -11.39 16.16
CA LEU A 262 -0.38 -11.85 16.85
C LEU A 262 -0.95 -13.13 16.20
N GLU A 263 -1.02 -13.18 14.86
CA GLU A 263 -1.42 -14.38 14.12
C GLU A 263 -0.51 -15.57 14.44
N ARG A 264 0.82 -15.39 14.41
CA ARG A 264 1.77 -16.45 14.79
C ARG A 264 1.58 -16.91 16.22
N MET A 265 1.30 -16.00 17.15
CA MET A 265 1.01 -16.34 18.54
C MET A 265 -0.31 -17.11 18.68
N ARG A 266 -1.36 -16.73 17.96
CA ARG A 266 -2.64 -17.45 17.93
C ARG A 266 -2.47 -18.86 17.38
N ARG A 267 -1.74 -19.02 16.26
CA ARG A 267 -1.45 -20.33 15.66
C ARG A 267 -0.56 -21.22 16.54
N ALA A 268 0.29 -20.63 17.38
CA ALA A 268 1.12 -21.38 18.33
C ALA A 268 0.37 -21.75 19.62
N ALA A 269 -0.80 -21.15 19.87
CA ALA A 269 -1.65 -21.41 21.03
C ALA A 269 -2.81 -22.38 20.74
N GLN A 270 -2.97 -22.77 19.47
CA GLN A 270 -3.87 -23.83 18.98
C GLN A 270 -3.09 -25.14 18.87
#